data_AF-A0A702GFS6-F1
#
_entry.id   AF-A0A702GFS6-F1
#
_cell.length_a   1.000
_cell.length_b   1.000
_cell.length_c   1.000
_cell.angle_alpha   90.00
_cell.angle_beta   90.00
_cell.angle_gamma   90.00
#
_symmetry.space_group_name_H-M   'P 1'
#
loop_
_entity.id
_entity.type
_entity.pdbx_description
1 polymer ?
#
loop_
_entity_poly.entity_id
_entity_poly.type
_entity_poly.pdbx_seq_one_letter_code
_entity_poly.pdbx_strand_id
1 'polypeptide(L)'
;MIIHHNRLTTLPQLSESLRFLNCSSNGITVLPDLPNTLNSLYCYANRLETLPTLPDTLQELGYSGNPLTTLPELPASLISLNNGESAGGAIAPLSFIQSIGYWFPFSQRAEMLTRFEGIANEENAEIFSRFLNRLQYRYRDPQYEDFRSQVKECLIRLADKPELREKLFMCAYESTLNCDDRISLTWNMMRVAEMAFTVEQEGHEGNLPEMIDIARQVFRIESLTEIANRKIQQILRVNNTFNEDLEVILGLQTQLHDALRLTHVAPDMYFFRFSHLTKIDVKTAERQVRVAENSQFESWLNNWEPWQMLLK
;
A
#
# COMPACT_ATOMS: atom_id res chain seq x y z
N MET A 1 -21.89 0.38 22.59
CA MET A 1 -23.23 0.98 22.79
C MET A 1 -24.16 0.41 21.73
N ILE A 2 -25.31 -0.15 22.14
CA ILE A 2 -26.30 -0.75 21.24
C ILE A 2 -27.62 0.00 21.45
N ILE A 3 -28.11 0.65 20.40
CA ILE A 3 -29.36 1.43 20.40
C ILE A 3 -30.14 1.06 19.13
N HIS A 4 -30.78 -0.10 19.15
CA HIS A 4 -31.50 -0.67 18.00
C HIS A 4 -33.03 -0.53 18.22
N HIS A 5 -33.80 -0.19 17.18
CA HIS A 5 -35.28 -0.11 17.19
C HIS A 5 -35.94 0.95 18.09
N ASN A 6 -35.36 2.15 18.20
CA ASN A 6 -35.88 3.19 19.12
C ASN A 6 -36.50 4.41 18.42
N ARG A 7 -36.74 4.35 17.10
CA ARG A 7 -37.31 5.46 16.28
C ARG A 7 -36.55 6.79 16.44
N LEU A 8 -35.27 6.73 16.81
CA LEU A 8 -34.46 7.93 17.05
C LEU A 8 -34.17 8.65 15.74
N THR A 9 -34.19 9.98 15.76
CA THR A 9 -33.82 10.81 14.60
C THR A 9 -32.43 11.42 14.72
N THR A 10 -31.86 11.43 15.93
CA THR A 10 -30.52 11.92 16.23
C THR A 10 -29.89 11.06 17.34
N LEU A 11 -28.57 11.09 17.46
CA LEU A 11 -27.83 10.50 18.58
C LEU A 11 -27.22 11.60 19.45
N PRO A 12 -27.12 11.40 20.78
CA PRO A 12 -26.35 12.29 21.63
C PRO A 12 -24.86 12.17 21.32
N GLN A 13 -24.06 13.11 21.85
CA GLN A 13 -22.61 13.03 21.77
C GLN A 13 -22.10 11.70 22.33
N LEU A 14 -21.24 11.04 21.57
CA LEU A 14 -20.72 9.72 21.91
C LEU A 14 -19.63 9.84 22.97
N SER A 15 -19.47 8.79 23.78
CA SER A 15 -18.34 8.73 24.72
C SER A 15 -17.03 8.58 23.96
N GLU A 16 -16.02 9.36 24.34
CA GLU A 16 -14.66 9.30 23.78
C GLU A 16 -13.99 7.93 23.92
N SER A 17 -14.48 7.08 24.83
CA SER A 17 -13.95 5.71 25.06
C SER A 17 -14.70 4.62 24.29
N LEU A 18 -15.64 4.99 23.43
CA LEU A 18 -16.53 4.04 22.77
C LEU A 18 -15.80 3.27 21.66
N ARG A 19 -15.82 1.94 21.75
CA ARG A 19 -15.18 1.04 20.76
C ARG A 19 -16.14 0.37 19.78
N PHE A 20 -17.42 0.34 20.12
CA PHE A 20 -18.44 -0.34 19.33
C PHE A 20 -19.74 0.48 19.36
N LEU A 21 -20.30 0.76 18.20
CA LEU A 21 -21.57 1.45 18.04
C LEU A 21 -22.49 0.68 17.10
N ASN A 22 -23.67 0.29 17.60
CA ASN A 22 -24.77 -0.18 16.76
C ASN A 22 -26.00 0.70 16.98
N CYS A 23 -26.37 1.50 15.98
CA CYS A 23 -27.53 2.41 15.97
C CYS A 23 -28.53 2.06 14.85
N SER A 24 -28.55 0.80 14.44
CA SER A 24 -29.33 0.32 13.29
C SER A 24 -30.85 0.42 13.50
N SER A 25 -31.62 0.48 12.41
CA SER A 25 -33.09 0.48 12.37
C SER A 25 -33.72 1.60 13.21
N ASN A 26 -33.26 2.82 12.96
CA ASN A 26 -33.83 4.05 13.51
C ASN A 26 -34.23 4.99 12.35
N GLY A 27 -34.53 6.24 12.65
CA GLY A 27 -34.81 7.29 11.68
C GLY A 27 -33.70 8.34 11.61
N ILE A 28 -32.45 7.95 11.90
CA ILE A 28 -31.34 8.89 12.09
C ILE A 28 -30.99 9.55 10.75
N THR A 29 -30.95 10.87 10.73
CA THR A 29 -30.60 11.65 9.52
C THR A 29 -29.16 12.13 9.51
N VAL A 30 -28.51 12.21 10.68
CA VAL A 30 -27.11 12.58 10.83
C VAL A 30 -26.48 11.86 12.03
N LEU A 31 -25.25 11.38 11.87
CA LEU A 31 -24.46 10.86 12.98
C LEU A 31 -23.65 12.00 13.63
N PRO A 32 -23.49 12.00 14.97
CA PRO A 32 -22.55 12.88 15.65
C PRO A 32 -21.11 12.47 15.31
N ASP A 33 -20.15 13.29 15.73
CA ASP A 33 -18.73 12.97 15.59
C ASP A 33 -18.43 11.60 16.23
N LEU A 34 -17.69 10.79 15.47
CA LEU A 34 -17.30 9.45 15.87
C LEU A 34 -16.04 9.52 16.73
N PRO A 35 -15.99 8.85 17.89
CA PRO A 35 -14.82 8.87 18.73
C PRO A 35 -13.67 8.09 18.07
N ASN A 36 -12.46 8.59 18.25
CA ASN A 36 -11.25 8.00 17.64
C ASN A 36 -10.89 6.60 18.16
N THR A 37 -11.61 6.07 19.15
CA THR A 37 -11.43 4.70 19.66
C THR A 37 -12.39 3.70 19.03
N LEU A 38 -13.25 4.11 18.09
CA LEU A 38 -14.31 3.28 17.55
C LEU A 38 -13.74 2.26 16.55
N ASN A 39 -14.01 0.98 16.80
CA ASN A 39 -13.56 -0.13 15.96
C ASN A 39 -14.68 -0.70 15.08
N SER A 40 -15.94 -0.64 15.53
CA SER A 40 -17.08 -1.13 14.74
C SER A 40 -18.24 -0.13 14.75
N LEU A 41 -18.75 0.19 13.56
CA LEU A 41 -19.91 1.06 13.35
C LEU A 41 -20.98 0.36 12.52
N TYR A 42 -22.15 0.14 13.12
CA TYR A 42 -23.33 -0.42 12.47
C TYR A 42 -24.49 0.59 12.52
N CYS A 43 -24.83 1.17 11.38
CA CYS A 43 -25.83 2.22 11.23
C CYS A 43 -26.91 1.87 10.18
N TYR A 44 -27.20 0.57 10.01
CA TYR A 44 -28.13 0.06 9.00
C TYR A 44 -29.54 0.66 9.11
N ALA A 45 -30.27 0.72 7.99
CA ALA A 45 -31.69 1.07 7.93
C ALA A 45 -32.01 2.38 8.68
N ASN A 46 -31.35 3.46 8.27
CA ASN A 46 -31.56 4.82 8.77
C ASN A 46 -31.86 5.75 7.58
N ARG A 47 -31.78 7.08 7.76
CA ARG A 47 -32.02 8.09 6.72
C ARG A 47 -30.78 8.97 6.49
N LEU A 48 -29.60 8.37 6.63
CA LEU A 48 -28.32 9.07 6.45
C LEU A 48 -28.10 9.36 4.96
N GLU A 49 -27.87 10.62 4.62
CA GLU A 49 -27.48 11.05 3.26
C GLU A 49 -25.96 11.14 3.10
N THR A 50 -25.25 11.31 4.22
CA THR A 50 -23.78 11.30 4.34
C THR A 50 -23.35 10.56 5.60
N LEU A 51 -22.09 10.14 5.66
CA LEU A 51 -21.44 9.66 6.87
C LEU A 51 -20.42 10.72 7.35
N PRO A 52 -20.23 10.89 8.67
CA PRO A 52 -19.16 11.72 9.22
C PRO A 52 -17.80 11.09 8.91
N THR A 53 -16.72 11.83 9.22
CA THR A 53 -15.36 11.30 9.13
C THR A 53 -15.26 10.00 9.94
N LEU A 54 -14.75 8.96 9.29
CA LEU A 54 -14.57 7.65 9.92
C LEU A 54 -13.26 7.64 10.71
N PRO A 55 -13.24 7.10 11.94
CA PRO A 55 -12.03 7.07 12.75
C PRO A 55 -11.03 6.06 12.19
N ASP A 56 -9.74 6.37 12.33
CA ASP A 56 -8.63 5.56 11.81
C ASP A 56 -8.50 4.16 12.44
N THR A 57 -9.23 3.91 13.53
CA THR A 57 -9.29 2.60 14.20
C THR A 57 -10.43 1.71 13.71
N LEU A 58 -11.29 2.23 12.81
CA LEU A 58 -12.50 1.54 12.40
C LEU A 58 -12.17 0.32 11.53
N GLN A 59 -12.54 -0.86 12.02
CA GLN A 59 -12.33 -2.15 11.38
C GLN A 59 -13.59 -2.66 10.68
N GLU A 60 -14.77 -2.27 11.16
CA GLU A 60 -16.04 -2.75 10.63
C GLU A 60 -17.00 -1.59 10.41
N LEU A 61 -17.56 -1.50 9.20
CA LEU A 61 -18.55 -0.49 8.82
C LEU A 61 -19.75 -1.14 8.13
N GLY A 62 -20.95 -0.91 8.66
CA GLY A 62 -22.21 -1.32 8.06
C GLY A 62 -23.19 -0.17 7.98
N TYR A 63 -23.63 0.17 6.76
CA TYR A 63 -24.45 1.37 6.48
C TYR A 63 -25.62 1.11 5.53
N SER A 64 -25.88 -0.14 5.14
CA SER A 64 -26.94 -0.49 4.18
C SER A 64 -28.34 0.02 4.61
N GLY A 65 -29.23 0.26 3.64
CA GLY A 65 -30.56 0.82 3.92
C GLY A 65 -30.57 2.30 4.31
N ASN A 66 -29.54 3.06 3.92
CA ASN A 66 -29.48 4.51 4.00
C ASN A 66 -29.44 5.13 2.58
N PRO A 67 -29.99 6.33 2.36
CA PRO A 67 -29.94 7.04 1.09
C PRO A 67 -28.59 7.74 0.83
N LEU A 68 -27.46 7.07 1.11
CA LEU A 68 -26.13 7.63 0.86
C LEU A 68 -25.87 7.76 -0.65
N THR A 69 -25.24 8.84 -1.08
CA THR A 69 -24.80 9.02 -2.49
C THR A 69 -23.30 8.83 -2.67
N THR A 70 -22.53 8.99 -1.60
CA THR A 70 -21.06 8.83 -1.56
C THR A 70 -20.65 8.27 -0.20
N LEU A 71 -19.48 7.62 -0.15
CA LEU A 71 -18.83 7.25 1.10
C LEU A 71 -17.71 8.27 1.42
N PRO A 72 -17.50 8.62 2.70
CA PRO A 72 -16.30 9.32 3.14
C PRO A 72 -15.08 8.42 2.92
N GLU A 73 -13.90 8.97 3.12
CA GLU A 73 -12.70 8.19 3.03
C GLU A 73 -12.70 7.01 4.02
N LEU A 74 -12.40 5.81 3.52
CA LEU A 74 -12.41 4.59 4.33
C LEU A 74 -11.06 4.45 5.05
N PRO A 75 -11.06 4.22 6.37
CA PRO A 75 -9.83 4.11 7.13
C PRO A 75 -9.06 2.85 6.75
N ALA A 76 -7.73 2.90 6.81
CA ALA A 76 -6.87 1.79 6.40
C ALA A 76 -7.04 0.54 7.28
N SER A 77 -7.55 0.71 8.49
CA SER A 77 -7.91 -0.37 9.42
C SER A 77 -9.17 -1.13 9.03
N LEU A 78 -9.91 -0.67 8.02
CA LEU A 78 -11.22 -1.23 7.67
C LEU A 78 -11.05 -2.61 7.02
N ILE A 79 -11.49 -3.63 7.75
CA ILE A 79 -11.40 -5.04 7.38
C ILE A 79 -12.75 -5.54 6.83
N SER A 80 -13.87 -4.96 7.26
CA SER A 80 -15.21 -5.38 6.90
C SER A 80 -16.10 -4.19 6.51
N LEU A 81 -16.66 -4.25 5.29
CA LEU A 81 -17.70 -3.34 4.80
C LEU A 81 -18.98 -4.15 4.58
N ASN A 82 -19.83 -4.24 5.60
CA ASN A 82 -21.00 -5.11 5.58
C ASN A 82 -22.13 -4.47 4.75
N ASN A 83 -22.27 -4.97 3.52
CA ASN A 83 -23.25 -4.57 2.53
C ASN A 83 -24.42 -5.58 2.52
N GLY A 84 -25.60 -5.17 3.01
CA GLY A 84 -26.85 -5.89 2.69
C GLY A 84 -27.27 -5.59 1.25
N GLU A 85 -28.04 -6.48 0.62
CA GLU A 85 -28.47 -6.49 -0.80
C GLU A 85 -29.29 -5.27 -1.30
N SER A 86 -29.28 -4.14 -0.58
CA SER A 86 -30.05 -2.93 -0.90
C SER A 86 -29.26 -1.66 -0.54
N ALA A 87 -28.02 -1.57 -1.03
CA ALA A 87 -27.20 -0.37 -0.86
C ALA A 87 -27.78 0.78 -1.69
N GLY A 88 -28.23 1.86 -1.04
CA GLY A 88 -28.56 3.11 -1.70
C GLY A 88 -27.28 3.71 -2.29
N GLY A 89 -27.21 3.76 -3.64
CA GLY A 89 -26.53 4.77 -4.46
C GLY A 89 -25.03 5.11 -4.27
N ALA A 90 -24.36 4.72 -3.18
CA ALA A 90 -22.98 5.07 -2.91
C ALA A 90 -22.03 4.23 -3.77
N ILE A 91 -21.19 4.89 -4.57
CA ILE A 91 -20.28 4.21 -5.51
C ILE A 91 -19.17 3.49 -4.72
N ALA A 92 -19.09 2.18 -4.95
CA ALA A 92 -18.21 1.17 -4.35
C ALA A 92 -16.70 1.42 -4.63
N PRO A 93 -15.78 0.67 -3.97
CA PRO A 93 -14.39 0.58 -4.41
C PRO A 93 -14.30 0.29 -5.91
N LEU A 94 -13.38 0.98 -6.58
CA LEU A 94 -13.20 0.95 -8.02
C LEU A 94 -12.98 -0.49 -8.50
N SER A 95 -13.67 -0.89 -9.58
CA SER A 95 -13.36 -2.15 -10.29
C SER A 95 -11.89 -2.15 -10.73
N PHE A 96 -11.29 -3.31 -10.96
CA PHE A 96 -9.88 -3.41 -11.42
C PHE A 96 -9.57 -2.39 -12.54
N ILE A 97 -10.44 -2.30 -13.53
CA ILE A 97 -10.33 -1.37 -14.66
C ILE A 97 -10.40 0.10 -14.20
N GLN A 98 -11.29 0.43 -13.27
CA GLN A 98 -11.39 1.78 -12.71
C GLN A 98 -10.18 2.14 -11.83
N SER A 99 -9.64 1.20 -11.05
CA SER A 99 -8.42 1.36 -10.25
C SER A 99 -7.22 1.70 -11.14
N ILE A 100 -7.09 0.97 -12.25
CA ILE A 100 -6.07 1.21 -13.27
C ILE A 100 -6.25 2.61 -13.89
N GLY A 101 -7.47 2.96 -14.30
CA GLY A 101 -7.77 4.23 -14.96
C GLY A 101 -7.37 5.47 -14.14
N TYR A 102 -7.27 5.36 -12.81
CA TYR A 102 -6.85 6.46 -11.95
C TYR A 102 -5.37 6.84 -12.10
N TRP A 103 -4.51 5.90 -12.50
CA TRP A 103 -3.08 6.14 -12.65
C TRP A 103 -2.71 6.83 -13.97
N PHE A 104 -3.67 6.93 -14.90
CA PHE A 104 -3.43 7.48 -16.24
C PHE A 104 -4.15 8.84 -16.44
N PRO A 105 -3.55 9.75 -17.23
CA PRO A 105 -4.23 10.96 -17.66
C PRO A 105 -5.40 10.63 -18.60
N PHE A 106 -6.40 11.51 -18.67
CA PHE A 106 -7.62 11.27 -19.46
C PHE A 106 -7.33 10.91 -20.92
N SER A 107 -6.29 11.48 -21.52
CA SER A 107 -5.86 11.20 -22.89
C SER A 107 -5.40 9.76 -23.15
N GLN A 108 -4.88 9.07 -22.13
CA GLN A 108 -4.32 7.70 -22.25
C GLN A 108 -5.25 6.64 -21.64
N ARG A 109 -6.25 7.04 -20.85
CA ARG A 109 -7.14 6.11 -20.14
C ARG A 109 -7.80 5.11 -21.07
N ALA A 110 -8.45 5.56 -22.15
CA ALA A 110 -9.24 4.67 -23.00
C ALA A 110 -8.41 3.51 -23.57
N GLU A 111 -7.23 3.82 -24.12
CA GLU A 111 -6.28 2.82 -24.62
C GLU A 111 -5.84 1.85 -23.51
N MET A 112 -5.49 2.39 -22.35
CA MET A 112 -5.02 1.57 -21.25
C MET A 112 -6.12 0.67 -20.68
N LEU A 113 -7.36 1.17 -20.56
CA LEU A 113 -8.47 0.35 -20.10
C LEU A 113 -8.69 -0.85 -21.03
N THR A 114 -8.64 -0.66 -22.35
CA THR A 114 -8.75 -1.76 -23.32
C THR A 114 -7.63 -2.79 -23.15
N ARG A 115 -6.39 -2.36 -22.90
CA ARG A 115 -5.27 -3.29 -22.64
C ARG A 115 -5.47 -4.11 -21.36
N PHE A 116 -6.11 -3.52 -20.35
CA PHE A 116 -6.35 -4.16 -19.06
C PHE A 116 -7.67 -4.94 -18.97
N GLU A 117 -8.56 -4.87 -19.97
CA GLU A 117 -9.81 -5.65 -20.01
C GLU A 117 -9.57 -7.17 -19.96
N GLY A 118 -8.59 -7.66 -20.73
CA GLY A 118 -8.22 -9.09 -20.71
C GLY A 118 -7.56 -9.51 -19.39
N ILE A 119 -6.78 -8.60 -18.80
CA ILE A 119 -6.04 -8.82 -17.55
C ILE A 119 -6.96 -8.89 -16.34
N ALA A 120 -8.09 -8.18 -16.38
CA ALA A 120 -9.03 -8.10 -15.25
C ALA A 120 -9.57 -9.46 -14.79
N ASN A 121 -9.54 -10.48 -15.66
CA ASN A 121 -10.02 -11.83 -15.39
C ASN A 121 -8.90 -12.82 -15.01
N GLU A 122 -7.64 -12.37 -14.97
CA GLU A 122 -6.52 -13.22 -14.58
C GLU A 122 -6.52 -13.51 -13.07
N GLU A 123 -5.89 -14.62 -12.69
CA GLU A 123 -5.72 -14.98 -11.29
C GLU A 123 -4.99 -13.85 -10.54
N ASN A 124 -5.38 -13.58 -9.28
CA ASN A 124 -4.82 -12.52 -8.43
C ASN A 124 -5.02 -11.07 -8.91
N ALA A 125 -5.65 -10.83 -10.07
CA ALA A 125 -5.93 -9.47 -10.56
C ALA A 125 -6.76 -8.64 -9.56
N GLU A 126 -7.76 -9.25 -8.92
CA GLU A 126 -8.58 -8.56 -7.91
C GLU A 126 -7.77 -8.15 -6.68
N ILE A 127 -6.84 -9.00 -6.23
CA ILE A 127 -5.96 -8.72 -5.09
C ILE A 127 -5.02 -7.55 -5.43
N PHE A 128 -4.46 -7.56 -6.64
CA PHE A 128 -3.68 -6.45 -7.14
C PHE A 128 -4.50 -5.15 -7.27
N SER A 129 -5.78 -5.21 -7.68
CA SER A 129 -6.68 -4.04 -7.68
C SER A 129 -6.82 -3.44 -6.29
N ARG A 130 -7.03 -4.28 -5.27
CA ARG A 130 -7.16 -3.80 -3.88
C ARG A 130 -5.87 -3.13 -3.43
N PHE A 131 -4.72 -3.72 -3.74
CA PHE A 131 -3.43 -3.09 -3.49
C PHE A 131 -3.31 -1.72 -4.17
N LEU A 132 -3.64 -1.62 -5.46
CA LEU A 132 -3.59 -0.36 -6.21
C LEU A 132 -4.54 0.70 -5.65
N ASN A 133 -5.75 0.32 -5.23
CA ASN A 133 -6.71 1.23 -4.62
C ASN A 133 -6.17 1.83 -3.31
N ARG A 134 -5.53 0.99 -2.49
CA ARG A 134 -4.88 1.42 -1.25
C ARG A 134 -3.68 2.32 -1.52
N LEU A 135 -2.87 1.97 -2.53
CA LEU A 135 -1.73 2.77 -2.97
C LEU A 135 -2.18 4.14 -3.51
N GLN A 136 -3.24 4.16 -4.31
CA GLN A 136 -3.85 5.37 -4.86
C GLN A 136 -4.30 6.31 -3.75
N TYR A 137 -5.00 5.77 -2.75
CA TYR A 137 -5.51 6.56 -1.64
C TYR A 137 -4.36 7.19 -0.84
N ARG A 138 -3.30 6.42 -0.59
CA ARG A 138 -2.13 6.87 0.19
C ARG A 138 -1.29 7.94 -0.51
N TYR A 139 -1.18 7.87 -1.84
CA TYR A 139 -0.33 8.74 -2.66
C TYR A 139 -1.17 9.52 -3.68
N ARG A 140 -2.31 10.04 -3.24
CA ARG A 140 -3.24 10.85 -4.06
C ARG A 140 -2.69 12.25 -4.34
N ASP A 141 -1.99 12.84 -3.38
CA ASP A 141 -1.64 14.26 -3.42
C ASP A 141 -0.63 14.61 -4.52
N PRO A 142 -0.70 15.83 -5.08
CA PRO A 142 0.19 16.28 -6.16
C PRO A 142 1.68 16.22 -5.81
N GLN A 143 2.05 16.32 -4.54
CA GLN A 143 3.46 16.23 -4.10
C GLN A 143 4.11 14.87 -4.40
N TYR A 144 3.31 13.83 -4.69
CA TYR A 144 3.78 12.49 -5.03
C TYR A 144 3.80 12.24 -6.55
N GLU A 145 3.79 13.27 -7.38
CA GLU A 145 3.70 13.13 -8.85
C GLU A 145 4.82 12.25 -9.44
N ASP A 146 6.05 12.36 -8.94
CA ASP A 146 7.16 11.51 -9.37
C ASP A 146 6.91 10.03 -9.04
N PHE A 147 6.39 9.75 -7.85
CA PHE A 147 6.01 8.39 -7.45
C PHE A 147 4.89 7.84 -8.31
N ARG A 148 3.84 8.65 -8.51
CA ARG A 148 2.69 8.27 -9.33
C ARG A 148 3.13 7.98 -10.76
N SER A 149 4.14 8.71 -11.26
CA SER A 149 4.77 8.44 -12.55
C SER A 149 5.48 7.09 -12.56
N GLN A 150 6.22 6.73 -11.51
CA GLN A 150 6.84 5.39 -11.39
C GLN A 150 5.80 4.27 -11.37
N VAL A 151 4.70 4.44 -10.64
CA VAL A 151 3.59 3.47 -10.64
C VAL A 151 2.98 3.36 -12.02
N LYS A 152 2.75 4.49 -12.71
CA LYS A 152 2.24 4.50 -14.09
C LYS A 152 3.16 3.74 -15.04
N GLU A 153 4.47 3.97 -15.01
CA GLU A 153 5.44 3.25 -15.85
C GLU A 153 5.45 1.74 -15.53
N CYS A 154 5.37 1.36 -14.24
CA CYS A 154 5.22 -0.03 -13.82
C CYS A 154 3.96 -0.69 -14.43
N LEU A 155 2.82 0.00 -14.37
CA LEU A 155 1.55 -0.49 -14.93
C LEU A 155 1.61 -0.66 -16.45
N ILE A 156 2.33 0.23 -17.16
CA ILE A 156 2.56 0.09 -18.60
C ILE A 156 3.36 -1.18 -18.88
N ARG A 157 4.49 -1.39 -18.18
CA ARG A 157 5.32 -2.60 -18.34
C ARG A 157 4.56 -3.87 -18.00
N LEU A 158 3.78 -3.86 -16.93
CA LEU A 158 2.92 -4.97 -16.49
C LEU A 158 1.89 -5.34 -17.57
N ALA A 159 1.32 -4.36 -18.25
CA ALA A 159 0.39 -4.61 -19.35
C ALA A 159 1.07 -5.24 -20.57
N ASP A 160 2.34 -4.92 -20.84
CA ASP A 160 3.11 -5.44 -21.98
C ASP A 160 3.78 -6.81 -21.74
N LYS A 161 4.01 -7.17 -20.47
CA LYS A 161 4.82 -8.34 -20.10
C LYS A 161 4.03 -9.29 -19.19
N PRO A 162 3.41 -10.36 -19.72
CA PRO A 162 2.64 -11.34 -18.93
C PRO A 162 3.44 -11.98 -17.78
N GLU A 163 4.71 -12.29 -18.00
CA GLU A 163 5.57 -12.92 -17.01
C GLU A 163 5.91 -11.97 -15.85
N LEU A 164 6.14 -10.68 -16.16
CA LEU A 164 6.29 -9.65 -15.13
C LEU A 164 4.99 -9.47 -14.36
N ARG A 165 3.84 -9.47 -15.06
CA ARG A 165 2.53 -9.33 -14.45
C ARG A 165 2.25 -10.41 -13.43
N GLU A 166 2.52 -11.67 -13.77
CA GLU A 166 2.39 -12.79 -12.84
C GLU A 166 3.24 -12.58 -11.58
N LYS A 167 4.52 -12.21 -11.73
CA LYS A 167 5.42 -11.92 -10.59
C LYS A 167 4.88 -10.79 -9.70
N LEU A 168 4.37 -9.70 -10.29
CA LEU A 168 3.84 -8.56 -9.54
C LEU A 168 2.51 -8.91 -8.83
N PHE A 169 1.64 -9.70 -9.46
CA PHE A 169 0.42 -10.18 -8.84
C PHE A 169 0.72 -11.11 -7.66
N MET A 170 1.72 -11.98 -7.80
CA MET A 170 2.18 -12.83 -6.70
C MET A 170 2.74 -12.01 -5.53
N CYS A 171 3.48 -10.93 -5.78
CA CYS A 171 3.94 -10.03 -4.71
C CYS A 171 2.76 -9.43 -3.90
N ALA A 172 1.67 -9.03 -4.59
CA ALA A 172 0.45 -8.56 -3.93
C ALA A 172 -0.22 -9.67 -3.11
N TYR A 173 -0.30 -10.88 -3.67
CA TYR A 173 -0.88 -12.04 -3.03
C TYR A 173 -0.13 -12.45 -1.76
N GLU A 174 1.19 -12.61 -1.81
CA GLU A 174 2.02 -13.00 -0.67
C GLU A 174 1.93 -12.01 0.50
N SER A 175 1.81 -10.72 0.18
CA SER A 175 1.61 -9.67 1.19
C SER A 175 0.30 -9.86 1.97
N THR A 176 -0.76 -10.34 1.31
CA THR A 176 -2.04 -10.65 1.98
C THR A 176 -1.97 -11.89 2.87
N LEU A 177 -1.13 -12.88 2.54
CA LEU A 177 -0.99 -14.11 3.31
C LEU A 177 -0.17 -13.93 4.58
N ASN A 178 0.87 -13.10 4.55
CA ASN A 178 1.78 -12.92 5.67
C ASN A 178 1.19 -12.07 6.82
N CYS A 179 -0.09 -11.67 6.75
CA CYS A 179 -0.72 -10.65 7.60
C CYS A 179 0.08 -9.34 7.63
N ASP A 180 0.97 -9.17 6.66
CA ASP A 180 1.89 -8.05 6.55
C ASP A 180 1.25 -7.04 5.60
N ASP A 181 0.17 -6.43 6.08
CA ASP A 181 -0.78 -5.66 5.29
C ASP A 181 -0.24 -4.26 4.91
N ARG A 182 1.08 -4.13 4.75
CA ARG A 182 1.78 -2.85 4.60
C ARG A 182 2.06 -2.54 3.14
N ILE A 183 1.18 -1.72 2.54
CA ILE A 183 1.18 -1.29 1.14
C ILE A 183 2.58 -0.90 0.62
N SER A 184 3.37 -0.18 1.39
CA SER A 184 4.68 0.28 0.90
C SER A 184 5.76 -0.82 0.92
N LEU A 185 5.64 -1.84 1.76
CA LEU A 185 6.52 -3.03 1.72
C LEU A 185 6.19 -3.86 0.48
N THR A 186 4.90 -4.06 0.21
CA THR A 186 4.42 -4.71 -1.02
C THR A 186 4.92 -3.98 -2.27
N TRP A 187 4.89 -2.64 -2.28
CA TRP A 187 5.47 -1.86 -3.37
C TRP A 187 6.99 -2.08 -3.52
N ASN A 188 7.74 -2.08 -2.42
CA ASN A 188 9.17 -2.37 -2.45
C ASN A 188 9.48 -3.77 -3.00
N MET A 189 8.71 -4.78 -2.60
CA MET A 189 8.84 -6.15 -3.13
C MET A 189 8.56 -6.19 -4.63
N MET A 190 7.48 -5.56 -5.07
CA MET A 190 7.17 -5.40 -6.50
C MET A 190 8.28 -4.68 -7.27
N ARG A 191 8.99 -3.77 -6.61
CA ARG A 191 10.11 -3.07 -7.23
C ARG A 191 11.34 -3.93 -7.40
N VAL A 192 11.73 -4.64 -6.35
CA VAL A 192 12.81 -5.63 -6.45
C VAL A 192 12.47 -6.69 -7.49
N ALA A 193 11.21 -7.15 -7.56
CA ALA A 193 10.76 -8.13 -8.56
C ALA A 193 10.87 -7.61 -10.00
N GLU A 194 10.49 -6.36 -10.28
CA GLU A 194 10.65 -5.78 -11.62
C GLU A 194 12.12 -5.56 -12.00
N MET A 195 12.97 -5.17 -11.05
CA MET A 195 14.41 -5.02 -11.28
C MET A 195 15.06 -6.37 -11.57
N ALA A 196 14.72 -7.40 -10.80
CA ALA A 196 15.13 -8.78 -11.04
C ALA A 196 14.67 -9.27 -12.41
N PHE A 197 13.40 -9.03 -12.76
CA PHE A 197 12.85 -9.36 -14.08
C PHE A 197 13.61 -8.66 -15.22
N THR A 198 13.96 -7.38 -15.04
CA THR A 198 14.74 -6.61 -16.02
C THR A 198 16.10 -7.26 -16.26
N VAL A 199 16.82 -7.64 -15.20
CA VAL A 199 18.11 -8.32 -15.31
C VAL A 199 18.00 -9.67 -16.01
N GLU A 200 16.97 -10.44 -15.66
CA GLU A 200 16.75 -11.78 -16.18
C GLU A 200 16.37 -11.78 -17.66
N GLN A 201 15.49 -10.88 -18.09
CA GLN A 201 14.82 -10.95 -19.40
C GLN A 201 15.30 -9.92 -20.42
N GLU A 202 15.87 -8.80 -19.96
CA GLU A 202 16.33 -7.70 -20.83
C GLU A 202 17.86 -7.57 -20.83
N GLY A 203 18.57 -8.31 -19.97
CA GLY A 203 20.01 -8.35 -19.97
C GLY A 203 20.60 -9.14 -21.14
N HIS A 204 21.75 -8.69 -21.64
CA HIS A 204 22.55 -9.36 -22.66
C HIS A 204 24.00 -8.82 -22.62
N GLU A 205 24.94 -9.46 -23.34
CA GLU A 205 26.37 -9.06 -23.34
C GLU A 205 26.61 -7.57 -23.61
N GLY A 206 25.77 -6.95 -24.45
CA GLY A 206 25.88 -5.53 -24.80
C GLY A 206 25.43 -4.53 -23.73
N ASN A 207 24.80 -4.95 -22.63
CA ASN A 207 24.28 -4.07 -21.57
C ASN A 207 24.59 -4.59 -20.13
N LEU A 208 25.64 -5.40 -19.99
CA LEU A 208 26.07 -5.91 -18.69
C LEU A 208 26.36 -4.80 -17.66
N PRO A 209 26.98 -3.65 -18.02
CA PRO A 209 27.18 -2.56 -17.06
C PRO A 209 25.87 -2.05 -16.45
N GLU A 210 24.81 -1.93 -17.26
CA GLU A 210 23.48 -1.51 -16.81
C GLU A 210 22.84 -2.57 -15.89
N MET A 211 22.95 -3.86 -16.24
CA MET A 211 22.43 -4.95 -15.41
C MET A 211 23.15 -5.05 -14.05
N ILE A 212 24.46 -4.81 -14.03
CA ILE A 212 25.25 -4.74 -12.79
C ILE A 212 24.79 -3.56 -11.94
N ASP A 213 24.49 -2.40 -12.52
CA ASP A 213 23.98 -1.26 -11.76
C ASP A 213 22.62 -1.57 -11.12
N ILE A 214 21.69 -2.18 -11.88
CA ILE A 214 20.40 -2.66 -11.34
C ILE A 214 20.63 -3.66 -10.20
N ALA A 215 21.53 -4.62 -10.37
CA ALA A 215 21.87 -5.61 -9.34
C ALA A 215 22.43 -4.96 -8.07
N ARG A 216 23.29 -3.94 -8.21
CA ARG A 216 23.80 -3.15 -7.07
C ARG A 216 22.68 -2.43 -6.32
N GLN A 217 21.72 -1.87 -7.06
CA GLN A 217 20.57 -1.23 -6.44
C GLN A 217 19.70 -2.23 -5.66
N VAL A 218 19.43 -3.42 -6.22
CA VAL A 218 18.72 -4.50 -5.50
C VAL A 218 19.47 -4.88 -4.22
N PHE A 219 20.78 -5.12 -4.31
CA PHE A 219 21.62 -5.45 -3.16
C PHE A 219 21.52 -4.40 -2.04
N ARG A 220 21.58 -3.10 -2.41
CA ARG A 220 21.46 -2.00 -1.45
C ARG A 220 20.08 -1.97 -0.80
N ILE A 221 19.00 -2.16 -1.57
CA ILE A 221 17.62 -2.19 -1.07
C ILE A 221 17.42 -3.35 -0.08
N GLU A 222 17.90 -4.55 -0.40
CA GLU A 222 17.83 -5.71 0.49
C GLU A 222 18.65 -5.50 1.77
N SER A 223 19.86 -4.95 1.63
CA SER A 223 20.73 -4.62 2.78
C SER A 223 20.06 -3.61 3.72
N LEU A 224 19.44 -2.56 3.18
CA LEU A 224 18.70 -1.58 3.97
C LEU A 224 17.49 -2.21 4.66
N THR A 225 16.79 -3.11 3.98
CA THR A 225 15.65 -3.84 4.54
C THR A 225 16.09 -4.71 5.73
N GLU A 226 17.23 -5.39 5.63
CA GLU A 226 17.78 -6.18 6.73
C GLU A 226 18.20 -5.30 7.93
N ILE A 227 18.86 -4.16 7.66
CA ILE A 227 19.24 -3.19 8.70
C ILE A 227 17.99 -2.67 9.42
N ALA A 228 16.96 -2.30 8.67
CA ALA A 228 15.69 -1.83 9.22
C ALA A 228 15.00 -2.92 10.06
N ASN A 229 14.93 -4.16 9.57
CA ASN A 229 14.38 -5.29 10.32
C ASN A 229 15.12 -5.51 11.65
N ARG A 230 16.45 -5.41 11.68
CA ARG A 230 17.20 -5.47 12.95
C ARG A 230 16.83 -4.33 13.91
N LYS A 231 16.66 -3.12 13.38
CA LYS A 231 16.27 -1.94 14.19
C LYS A 231 14.85 -2.08 14.74
N ILE A 232 13.91 -2.54 13.92
CA ILE A 232 12.53 -2.87 14.32
C ILE A 232 12.52 -3.84 15.49
N GLN A 233 13.27 -4.95 15.39
CA GLN A 233 13.35 -5.94 16.46
C GLN A 233 13.95 -5.37 17.75
N GLN A 234 14.85 -4.39 17.66
CA GLN A 234 15.37 -3.68 18.83
C GLN A 234 14.31 -2.77 19.46
N ILE A 235 13.51 -2.07 18.64
CA ILE A 235 12.43 -1.18 19.11
C ILE A 235 11.33 -2.01 19.78
N LEU A 236 10.88 -3.10 19.17
CA LEU A 236 9.85 -3.99 19.70
C LEU A 236 10.20 -4.56 21.07
N ARG A 237 11.48 -4.85 21.33
CA ARG A 237 11.95 -5.31 22.66
C ARG A 237 11.78 -4.28 23.77
N VAL A 238 11.78 -3.00 23.42
CA VAL A 238 11.65 -1.88 24.38
C VAL A 238 10.21 -1.37 24.42
N ASN A 239 9.49 -1.48 23.31
CA ASN A 239 8.11 -1.04 23.16
C ASN A 239 7.26 -2.12 22.47
N ASN A 240 6.55 -2.90 23.27
CA ASN A 240 5.66 -3.98 22.81
C ASN A 240 4.41 -3.50 22.03
N THR A 241 4.24 -2.19 21.85
CA THR A 241 3.12 -1.59 21.08
C THR A 241 3.57 -0.94 19.78
N PHE A 242 4.85 -1.10 19.41
CA PHE A 242 5.38 -0.55 18.16
C PHE A 242 4.74 -1.26 16.95
N ASN A 243 4.06 -0.48 16.11
CA ASN A 243 3.37 -0.96 14.90
C ASN A 243 3.83 -0.19 13.64
N GLU A 244 4.95 0.55 13.77
CA GLU A 244 5.49 1.51 12.78
C GLU A 244 6.79 0.97 12.13
N ASP A 245 6.81 -0.34 11.90
CA ASP A 245 7.95 -1.07 11.35
C ASP A 245 8.28 -0.61 9.90
N LEU A 246 7.30 -0.05 9.20
CA LEU A 246 7.43 0.40 7.82
C LEU A 246 8.22 1.71 7.68
N GLU A 247 8.00 2.63 8.62
CA GLU A 247 8.65 3.92 8.71
C GLU A 247 10.18 3.76 8.84
N VAL A 248 10.64 2.67 9.46
CA VAL A 248 12.07 2.34 9.60
C VAL A 248 12.66 1.92 8.26
N ILE A 249 12.03 1.01 7.52
CA ILE A 249 12.52 0.48 6.24
C ILE A 249 12.58 1.59 5.19
N LEU A 250 11.46 2.26 4.99
CA LEU A 250 11.34 3.31 3.98
C LEU A 250 12.05 4.59 4.41
N GLY A 251 12.08 4.90 5.70
CA GLY A 251 12.86 6.02 6.22
C GLY A 251 14.33 5.90 5.86
N LEU A 252 14.92 4.71 5.94
CA LEU A 252 16.30 4.50 5.49
C LEU A 252 16.45 4.63 3.98
N GLN A 253 15.57 4.01 3.19
CA GLN A 253 15.65 4.07 1.72
C GLN A 253 15.48 5.49 1.19
N THR A 254 14.50 6.25 1.70
CA THR A 254 14.25 7.64 1.29
C THR A 254 15.40 8.55 1.72
N GLN A 255 15.91 8.43 2.95
CA GLN A 255 17.03 9.27 3.41
C GLN A 255 18.35 8.95 2.70
N LEU A 256 18.51 7.72 2.21
CA LEU A 256 19.72 7.26 1.54
C LEU A 256 19.58 7.15 0.02
N HIS A 257 18.45 7.61 -0.54
CA HIS A 257 18.18 7.54 -1.97
C HIS A 257 19.32 8.18 -2.79
N ASP A 258 19.70 9.42 -2.48
CA ASP A 258 20.79 10.12 -3.16
C ASP A 258 22.16 9.49 -2.84
N ALA A 259 22.40 9.20 -1.57
CA ALA A 259 23.69 8.71 -1.10
C ALA A 259 24.03 7.34 -1.70
N LEU A 260 23.04 6.47 -1.84
CA LEU A 260 23.17 5.10 -2.35
C LEU A 260 22.69 4.94 -3.80
N ARG A 261 22.34 6.04 -4.49
CA ARG A 261 21.90 6.08 -5.89
C ARG A 261 20.76 5.10 -6.18
N LEU A 262 19.70 5.18 -5.39
CA LEU A 262 18.51 4.35 -5.55
C LEU A 262 17.54 5.08 -6.50
N THR A 263 17.25 4.52 -7.69
CA THR A 263 16.52 5.24 -8.74
C THR A 263 14.99 5.12 -8.67
N HIS A 264 14.43 4.32 -7.74
CA HIS A 264 12.98 4.05 -7.66
C HIS A 264 12.46 3.95 -6.22
N VAL A 265 12.93 4.84 -5.34
CA VAL A 265 12.46 4.90 -3.96
C VAL A 265 11.18 5.72 -3.86
N ALA A 266 10.24 5.29 -3.01
CA ALA A 266 9.08 6.10 -2.69
C ALA A 266 9.51 7.46 -2.09
N PRO A 267 9.08 8.61 -2.66
CA PRO A 267 9.49 9.93 -2.19
C PRO A 267 8.91 10.25 -0.82
N ASP A 268 9.65 11.10 -0.10
CA ASP A 268 9.34 11.74 1.18
C ASP A 268 8.15 11.16 1.95
N MET A 269 8.47 10.23 2.86
CA MET A 269 7.55 9.88 3.93
C MET A 269 7.53 11.02 4.95
N TYR A 270 6.37 11.67 5.07
CA TYR A 270 6.02 12.66 6.10
C TYR A 270 6.19 12.17 7.57
N PHE A 271 6.78 11.00 7.80
CA PHE A 271 6.90 10.35 9.09
C PHE A 271 8.32 9.92 9.46
N PHE A 272 9.39 10.59 8.96
CA PHE A 272 10.72 10.45 9.58
C PHE A 272 10.70 10.73 11.10
N ARG A 273 9.72 11.51 11.59
CA ARG A 273 9.51 11.73 13.03
C ARG A 273 8.99 10.50 13.79
N PHE A 274 8.37 9.54 13.09
CA PHE A 274 7.78 8.32 13.66
C PHE A 274 8.61 7.07 13.35
N SER A 275 9.60 7.15 12.45
CA SER A 275 10.52 6.03 12.18
C SER A 275 11.46 5.68 13.34
N HIS A 276 11.51 6.49 14.39
CA HIS A 276 12.50 6.43 15.47
C HIS A 276 13.97 6.40 14.96
N LEU A 277 14.22 6.72 13.69
CA LEU A 277 15.55 6.78 13.11
C LEU A 277 16.23 8.08 13.52
N THR A 278 17.39 7.95 14.12
CA THR A 278 18.26 9.09 14.38
C THR A 278 19.13 9.36 13.15
N LYS A 279 19.71 10.57 13.08
CA LYS A 279 20.75 10.88 12.07
C LYS A 279 21.95 9.92 12.17
N ILE A 280 22.20 9.36 13.34
CA ILE A 280 23.27 8.37 13.57
C ILE A 280 22.88 7.04 12.94
N ASP A 281 21.63 6.60 13.09
CA ASP A 281 21.12 5.38 12.45
C ASP A 281 21.26 5.45 10.93
N VAL A 282 20.85 6.57 10.32
CA VAL A 282 20.95 6.78 8.86
C VAL A 282 22.41 6.73 8.38
N LYS A 283 23.33 7.46 9.05
CA LYS A 283 24.76 7.44 8.69
C LYS A 283 25.40 6.07 8.92
N THR A 284 24.97 5.36 9.95
CA THR A 284 25.47 4.01 10.25
C THR A 284 25.00 3.02 9.19
N ALA A 285 23.72 3.09 8.80
CA ALA A 285 23.16 2.29 7.72
C ALA A 285 23.88 2.55 6.39
N GLU A 286 24.10 3.82 6.02
CA GLU A 286 24.86 4.17 4.82
C GLU A 286 26.24 3.50 4.81
N ARG A 287 26.99 3.64 5.91
CA ARG A 287 28.32 3.04 6.05
C ARG A 287 28.26 1.51 5.95
N GLN A 288 27.31 0.88 6.63
CA GLN A 288 27.14 -0.57 6.61
C GLN A 288 26.87 -1.08 5.20
N VAL A 289 25.96 -0.43 4.46
CA VAL A 289 25.64 -0.81 3.08
C VAL A 289 26.86 -0.66 2.18
N ARG A 290 27.59 0.45 2.25
CA ARG A 290 28.81 0.66 1.44
C ARG A 290 29.89 -0.39 1.73
N VAL A 291 30.08 -0.74 3.01
CA VAL A 291 31.06 -1.77 3.41
C VAL A 291 30.62 -3.16 2.93
N ALA A 292 29.33 -3.48 3.09
CA ALA A 292 28.77 -4.74 2.61
C ALA A 292 28.89 -4.86 1.09
N GLU A 293 28.55 -3.80 0.34
CA GLU A 293 28.66 -3.80 -1.12
C GLU A 293 30.11 -4.01 -1.57
N ASN A 294 31.08 -3.36 -0.92
CA ASN A 294 32.49 -3.52 -1.28
C ASN A 294 33.07 -4.91 -0.98
N SER A 295 32.48 -5.66 -0.04
CA SER A 295 33.05 -6.93 0.44
C SER A 295 32.25 -8.17 0.04
N GLN A 296 30.96 -8.02 -0.23
CA GLN A 296 30.01 -9.13 -0.39
C GLN A 296 29.30 -9.10 -1.74
N PHE A 297 29.25 -7.98 -2.45
CA PHE A 297 28.44 -7.85 -3.67
C PHE A 297 28.79 -8.89 -4.73
N GLU A 298 30.07 -9.16 -4.99
CA GLU A 298 30.48 -10.15 -5.99
C GLU A 298 29.99 -11.57 -5.64
N SER A 299 30.14 -11.95 -4.36
CA SER A 299 29.66 -13.25 -3.89
C SER A 299 28.13 -13.32 -3.91
N TRP A 300 27.44 -12.22 -3.60
CA TRP A 300 25.99 -12.15 -3.66
C TRP A 300 25.50 -12.26 -5.11
N LEU A 301 26.11 -11.51 -6.03
CA LEU A 301 25.76 -11.49 -7.45
C LEU A 301 25.86 -12.88 -8.09
N ASN A 302 26.93 -13.62 -7.76
CA ASN A 302 27.13 -14.99 -8.26
C ASN A 302 26.05 -15.98 -7.79
N ASN A 303 25.37 -15.69 -6.68
CA ASN A 303 24.28 -16.50 -6.14
C ASN A 303 22.89 -15.94 -6.47
N TRP A 304 22.81 -14.77 -7.11
CA TRP A 304 21.54 -14.12 -7.42
C TRP A 304 20.96 -14.73 -8.70
N GLU A 305 19.82 -15.42 -8.58
CA GLU A 305 19.20 -16.19 -9.66
C GLU A 305 18.99 -15.41 -10.97
N PRO A 306 18.49 -14.15 -10.97
CA PRO A 306 18.35 -13.37 -12.20
C PRO A 306 19.66 -13.21 -12.98
N TRP A 307 20.77 -13.03 -12.26
CA TRP A 307 22.10 -12.92 -12.87
C TRP A 307 22.59 -14.25 -13.41
N GLN A 308 22.30 -15.36 -12.73
CA GLN A 308 22.64 -16.70 -13.23
C GLN A 308 21.84 -17.05 -14.49
N MET A 309 20.59 -16.62 -14.60
CA MET A 309 19.77 -16.83 -15.80
C MET A 309 20.27 -15.99 -16.98
N LEU A 310 20.68 -14.74 -16.73
CA LEU A 310 21.30 -13.88 -17.75
C LEU A 310 22.58 -14.50 -18.36
N LEU A 311 23.36 -15.22 -17.56
CA LEU A 311 24.61 -15.85 -18.01
C LEU A 311 24.42 -17.18 -18.76
N LYS A 312 23.20 -17.69 -18.84
CA LYS A 312 22.88 -18.94 -19.56
C LYS A 312 22.54 -18.68 -21.03
#